data_AF-A0A9E4R5L9-F1
#
_entry.id   AF-A0A9E4R5L9-F1
#
_cell.length_a   1.000
_cell.length_b   1.000
_cell.length_c   1.000
_cell.angle_alpha   90.00
_cell.angle_beta   90.00
_cell.angle_gamma   90.00
#
_symmetry.space_group_name_H-M   'P 1'
#
loop_
_entity.id
_entity.type
_entity.pdbx_description
1 polymer ?
#
loop_
_entity_poly.entity_id
_entity_poly.type
_entity_poly.pdbx_seq_one_letter_code
_entity_poly.pdbx_strand_id
1 'polypeptide(L)'
;AGNEGTNNPALVSLPGLSSRRRVLPTQASATANRGGGAGEVLGRPYERQIKDYTIIAGTPKTVIPKIRHVLEYIRPGSVFFWDGDGAMTHDDAMRSLRLMGEEVLPAVREIAADLELPGSFEVDTATGKPYVAMTAATAGAEGGHGQD
;
A
#
# COMPACT_ATOMS: atom_id res chain seq x y z
N ALA A 1 -10.63 -22.20 6.10
CA ALA A 1 -11.46 -21.16 6.70
C ALA A 1 -11.02 -19.82 6.13
N GLY A 2 -11.57 -19.44 4.99
CA GLY A 2 -11.10 -18.31 4.18
C GLY A 2 -12.19 -17.84 3.23
N ASN A 3 -12.40 -16.53 3.21
CA ASN A 3 -13.32 -15.75 2.37
C ASN A 3 -14.71 -16.36 2.11
N GLU A 4 -15.66 -16.15 3.02
CA GLU A 4 -17.09 -16.38 2.75
C GLU A 4 -17.87 -15.07 2.80
N GLY A 5 -17.67 -14.27 1.76
CA GLY A 5 -18.57 -13.21 1.32
C GLY A 5 -18.62 -13.25 -0.20
N THR A 6 -19.21 -14.31 -0.76
CA THR A 6 -19.17 -14.64 -2.19
C THR A 6 -19.67 -13.48 -3.05
N ASN A 7 -18.75 -12.77 -3.71
CA ASN A 7 -19.09 -11.79 -4.74
C ASN A 7 -19.59 -12.54 -5.97
N ASN A 8 -20.88 -12.38 -6.32
CA ASN A 8 -21.48 -13.08 -7.46
C ASN A 8 -21.23 -12.30 -8.77
N PRO A 9 -20.39 -12.81 -9.69
CA PRO A 9 -20.05 -12.14 -10.95
C PRO A 9 -21.28 -11.90 -11.84
N ALA A 10 -22.29 -12.76 -11.75
CA ALA A 10 -23.53 -12.60 -12.51
C ALA A 10 -24.33 -11.35 -12.11
N LEU A 11 -24.14 -10.83 -10.89
CA LEU A 11 -24.79 -9.59 -10.43
C LEU A 11 -23.98 -8.33 -10.74
N VAL A 12 -22.65 -8.42 -10.85
CA VAL A 12 -21.76 -7.27 -11.07
C VAL A 12 -21.39 -7.03 -12.55
N SER A 13 -21.77 -7.93 -13.47
CA SER A 13 -21.53 -7.75 -14.90
C SER A 13 -22.52 -8.50 -15.80
N LEU A 14 -23.80 -8.12 -15.78
CA LEU A 14 -24.79 -8.72 -16.70
C LEU A 14 -24.40 -8.45 -18.18
N PRO A 15 -24.63 -9.42 -19.08
CA PRO A 15 -24.40 -9.23 -20.51
C PRO A 15 -25.19 -8.02 -21.04
N GLY A 16 -24.48 -6.97 -21.46
CA GLY A 16 -25.07 -5.71 -21.96
C GLY A 16 -24.84 -4.47 -21.08
N LEU A 17 -24.42 -4.63 -19.82
CA LEU A 17 -24.23 -3.50 -18.89
C LEU A 17 -22.86 -2.81 -18.97
N SER A 18 -21.86 -3.46 -19.59
CA SER A 18 -20.55 -2.84 -19.84
C SER A 18 -20.36 -2.57 -21.33
N SER A 19 -20.54 -1.31 -21.72
CA SER A 19 -20.36 -0.86 -23.11
C SER A 19 -18.89 -0.97 -23.52
N ARG A 20 -18.60 -1.67 -24.62
CA ARG A 20 -17.24 -1.82 -25.18
C ARG A 20 -16.60 -0.51 -25.68
N ARG A 21 -17.35 0.60 -25.66
CA ARG A 21 -16.88 1.94 -26.08
C ARG A 21 -16.79 2.96 -24.95
N ARG A 22 -17.19 2.60 -23.73
CA ARG A 22 -17.28 3.54 -22.61
C ARG A 22 -16.04 3.40 -21.73
N VAL A 23 -15.11 4.35 -21.85
CA VAL A 23 -14.02 4.54 -20.90
C VAL A 23 -14.64 4.73 -19.52
N LEU A 24 -14.21 3.93 -18.56
CA LEU A 24 -14.83 3.88 -17.23
C LEU A 24 -14.66 5.24 -16.53
N PRO A 25 -15.74 5.85 -16.01
CA PRO A 25 -15.63 6.89 -15.02
C PRO A 25 -15.20 6.18 -13.73
N THR A 26 -13.90 5.99 -13.56
CA THR A 26 -13.27 5.26 -12.44
C THR A 26 -13.67 5.82 -11.06
N GLN A 27 -14.27 7.01 -11.00
CA GLN A 27 -14.88 7.56 -9.81
C GLN A 27 -16.13 6.79 -9.33
N ALA A 28 -16.89 6.17 -10.23
CA ALA A 28 -18.17 5.52 -9.92
C ALA A 28 -18.05 4.03 -9.55
N SER A 29 -16.93 3.37 -9.85
CA SER A 29 -16.72 1.93 -9.61
C SER A 29 -15.67 1.61 -8.55
N ALA A 30 -15.05 2.62 -7.92
CA ALA A 30 -13.93 2.41 -7.00
C ALA A 30 -14.34 1.93 -5.59
N THR A 31 -15.62 1.89 -5.24
CA THR A 31 -16.01 1.79 -3.82
C THR A 31 -16.37 0.40 -3.30
N ALA A 32 -16.70 -0.58 -4.13
CA ALA A 32 -17.10 -1.92 -3.64
C ALA A 32 -15.95 -2.95 -3.65
N ASN A 33 -15.14 -3.00 -4.71
CA ASN A 33 -14.09 -4.02 -4.87
C ASN A 33 -12.76 -3.68 -4.17
N ARG A 34 -12.63 -2.50 -3.55
CA ARG A 34 -11.41 -2.03 -2.86
C ARG A 34 -11.48 -2.19 -1.33
N GLY A 35 -12.27 -3.14 -0.84
CA GLY A 35 -12.47 -3.39 0.60
C GLY A 35 -13.61 -2.60 1.24
N GLY A 36 -14.54 -2.07 0.44
CA GLY A 36 -15.69 -1.32 0.95
C GLY A 36 -16.95 -2.17 1.03
N GLY A 37 -17.10 -2.92 2.12
CA GLY A 37 -18.43 -3.03 2.69
C GLY A 37 -18.85 -1.64 3.16
N ALA A 38 -19.93 -1.12 2.61
CA ALA A 38 -20.81 -0.06 3.12
C ALA A 38 -20.22 0.99 4.10
N GLY A 39 -20.10 2.24 3.64
CA GLY A 39 -20.51 3.40 4.45
C GLY A 39 -19.54 4.04 5.45
N GLU A 40 -18.48 3.40 5.95
CA GLU A 40 -17.81 3.96 7.15
C GLU A 40 -16.46 4.65 7.00
N VAL A 41 -15.56 4.30 6.07
CA VAL A 41 -14.21 4.95 6.01
C VAL A 41 -13.83 5.40 4.60
N LEU A 42 -13.77 4.50 3.63
CA LEU A 42 -13.37 4.83 2.24
C LEU A 42 -14.53 5.38 1.38
N GLY A 43 -15.77 5.29 1.85
CA GLY A 43 -16.96 5.89 1.21
C GLY A 43 -17.26 7.33 1.65
N ARG A 44 -16.42 7.93 2.52
CA ARG A 44 -16.60 9.30 3.02
C ARG A 44 -16.28 10.34 1.94
N PRO A 45 -16.81 11.59 2.04
CA PRO A 45 -16.39 12.68 1.17
C PRO A 45 -14.88 12.88 1.17
N TYR A 46 -14.31 13.27 0.03
CA TYR A 46 -12.86 13.44 -0.15
C TYR A 46 -12.23 14.32 0.93
N GLU A 47 -12.87 15.43 1.29
CA GLU A 47 -12.38 16.38 2.29
C GLU A 47 -12.28 15.74 3.68
N ARG A 48 -13.20 14.81 4.01
CA ARG A 48 -13.14 14.04 5.26
C ARG A 48 -12.00 13.03 5.21
N GLN A 49 -11.79 12.39 4.07
CA GLN A 49 -10.68 11.45 3.89
C GLN A 49 -9.31 12.13 4.00
N ILE A 50 -9.17 13.35 3.48
CA ILE A 50 -7.97 14.18 3.66
C ILE A 50 -7.77 14.58 5.12
N LYS A 51 -8.86 14.95 5.82
CA LYS A 51 -8.80 15.35 7.24
C LYS A 51 -8.42 14.17 8.16
N ASP A 52 -8.96 12.99 7.88
CA ASP A 52 -8.77 11.80 8.70
C ASP A 52 -7.51 11.00 8.29
N TYR A 53 -6.71 11.51 7.35
CA TYR A 53 -5.51 10.86 6.79
C TYR A 53 -5.76 9.49 6.12
N THR A 54 -6.99 9.19 5.72
CA THR A 54 -7.30 7.99 4.93
C THR A 54 -6.88 8.16 3.47
N ILE A 55 -6.80 9.42 3.00
CA ILE A 55 -6.10 9.80 1.77
C ILE A 55 -5.04 10.84 2.13
N ILE A 56 -3.82 10.64 1.64
CA ILE A 56 -2.73 11.61 1.73
C ILE A 56 -2.36 12.05 0.32
N ALA A 57 -2.70 13.28 -0.03
CA ALA A 57 -2.41 13.87 -1.34
C ALA A 57 -1.65 15.19 -1.21
N GLY A 58 -0.83 15.50 -2.24
CA GLY A 58 -0.07 16.74 -2.35
C GLY A 58 1.30 16.54 -3.01
N THR A 59 2.16 17.55 -2.88
CA THR A 59 3.58 17.46 -3.27
C THR A 59 4.40 16.74 -2.21
N PRO A 60 5.61 16.23 -2.52
CA PRO A 60 6.51 15.60 -1.55
C PRO A 60 6.66 16.40 -0.24
N LYS A 61 6.89 17.72 -0.36
CA LYS A 61 6.99 18.66 0.77
C LYS A 61 5.78 18.64 1.71
N THR A 62 4.59 18.38 1.18
CA THR A 62 3.34 18.39 1.95
C THR A 62 2.91 17.00 2.42
N VAL A 63 3.28 15.92 1.72
CA VAL A 63 2.88 14.55 2.10
C VAL A 63 3.82 13.95 3.14
N ILE A 64 5.13 14.22 3.07
CA ILE A 64 6.12 13.73 4.04
C ILE A 64 5.75 14.06 5.50
N PRO A 65 5.42 15.32 5.88
CA PRO A 65 5.03 15.61 7.26
C PRO A 65 3.71 14.94 7.67
N LYS A 66 2.77 14.71 6.74
CA LYS A 66 1.52 13.98 7.01
C LYS A 66 1.81 12.50 7.27
N ILE A 67 2.70 11.90 6.49
CA ILE A 67 3.15 10.52 6.69
C ILE A 67 3.85 10.39 8.06
N ARG A 68 4.74 11.33 8.41
CA ARG A 68 5.38 11.36 9.74
C ARG A 68 4.35 11.32 10.87
N HIS A 69 3.33 12.17 10.79
CA HIS A 69 2.25 12.20 11.78
C HIS A 69 1.56 10.84 11.94
N VAL A 70 1.25 10.17 10.83
CA VAL A 70 0.62 8.84 10.85
C VAL A 70 1.55 7.77 11.43
N LEU A 71 2.83 7.75 11.02
CA LEU A 71 3.82 6.80 11.53
C LEU A 71 4.08 6.97 13.02
N GLU A 72 4.12 8.22 13.49
CA GLU A 72 4.30 8.56 14.90
C GLU A 72 3.10 8.11 15.75
N TYR A 73 1.87 8.29 15.24
CA TYR A 73 0.65 7.90 15.96
C TYR A 73 0.39 6.39 15.95
N ILE A 74 0.46 5.75 14.78
CA ILE A 74 0.07 4.33 14.62
C ILE A 74 1.22 3.37 14.93
N ARG A 75 2.47 3.80 14.78
CA ARG A 75 3.68 2.96 14.96
C ARG A 75 3.62 1.64 14.18
N PRO A 76 3.30 1.65 12.86
CA PRO A 76 3.06 0.41 12.11
C PRO A 76 4.36 -0.38 11.88
N GLY A 77 4.26 -1.72 11.90
CA GLY A 77 5.38 -2.61 11.56
C GLY A 77 5.62 -2.82 10.06
N SER A 78 4.60 -2.56 9.23
CA SER A 78 4.68 -2.56 7.76
C SER A 78 3.71 -1.52 7.19
N VAL A 79 4.10 -0.85 6.11
CA VAL A 79 3.24 0.12 5.41
C VAL A 79 3.27 -0.16 3.93
N PHE A 80 2.08 -0.21 3.32
CA PHE A 80 1.90 -0.28 1.88
C PHE A 80 1.39 1.06 1.37
N PHE A 81 2.17 1.72 0.51
CA PHE A 81 1.74 2.93 -0.17
C PHE A 81 1.03 2.58 -1.47
N TRP A 82 -0.23 2.98 -1.58
CA TRP A 82 -0.97 2.88 -2.83
C TRP A 82 -0.80 4.18 -3.63
N ASP A 83 0.23 4.22 -4.46
CA ASP A 83 0.48 5.34 -5.37
C ASP A 83 -0.31 5.13 -6.67
N GLY A 84 -1.26 6.01 -6.96
CA GLY A 84 -2.19 5.89 -8.09
C GLY A 84 -3.65 5.67 -7.70
N ASP A 85 -4.18 6.55 -6.86
CA ASP A 85 -5.61 6.58 -6.52
C ASP A 85 -6.34 7.75 -7.22
N GLY A 86 -7.56 7.49 -7.69
CA GLY A 86 -8.37 8.44 -8.45
C GLY A 86 -8.19 8.39 -9.98
N ALA A 87 -8.75 9.40 -10.67
CA ALA A 87 -8.75 9.48 -12.13
C ALA A 87 -7.53 10.28 -12.65
N MET A 88 -6.34 9.72 -12.44
CA MET A 88 -5.08 10.32 -12.91
C MET A 88 -4.84 10.03 -14.38
N THR A 89 -4.17 10.95 -15.09
CA THR A 89 -3.59 10.65 -16.39
C THR A 89 -2.40 9.71 -16.23
N HIS A 90 -1.98 9.06 -17.32
CA HIS A 90 -0.77 8.23 -17.30
C HIS A 90 0.46 9.03 -16.86
N ASP A 91 0.64 10.23 -17.42
CA ASP A 91 1.79 11.07 -17.14
C ASP A 91 1.82 11.52 -15.68
N ASP A 92 0.66 11.87 -15.10
CA ASP A 92 0.56 12.21 -13.69
C ASP A 92 0.87 11.01 -12.79
N ALA A 93 0.39 9.81 -13.13
CA ALA A 93 0.67 8.60 -12.37
C ALA A 93 2.16 8.24 -12.41
N MET A 94 2.79 8.30 -13.60
CA MET A 94 4.23 8.05 -13.75
C MET A 94 5.08 9.09 -13.03
N ARG A 95 4.65 10.36 -13.05
CA ARG A 95 5.29 11.42 -12.28
C ARG A 95 5.15 11.19 -10.77
N SER A 96 3.97 10.80 -10.28
CA SER A 96 3.76 10.46 -8.87
C SER A 96 4.69 9.33 -8.43
N LEU A 97 4.77 8.26 -9.24
CA LEU A 97 5.62 7.11 -8.97
C LEU A 97 7.10 7.49 -8.88
N ARG A 98 7.57 8.34 -9.81
CA ARG A 98 8.94 8.86 -9.79
C ARG A 98 9.21 9.65 -8.51
N LEU A 99 8.34 10.59 -8.13
CA LEU A 99 8.49 11.40 -6.92
C LEU A 99 8.38 10.54 -5.64
N MET A 100 7.51 9.53 -5.65
CA MET A 100 7.38 8.58 -4.57
C MET A 100 8.71 7.85 -4.33
N GLY A 101 9.33 7.34 -5.41
CA GLY A 101 10.61 6.64 -5.34
C GLY A 101 11.82 7.53 -5.01
N GLU A 102 11.88 8.75 -5.58
CA GLU A 102 13.03 9.64 -5.46
C GLU A 102 13.01 10.52 -4.21
N GLU A 103 11.83 10.94 -3.74
CA GLU A 103 11.71 11.93 -2.65
C GLU A 103 10.99 11.36 -1.42
N VAL A 104 9.83 10.70 -1.60
CA VAL A 104 8.98 10.33 -0.46
C VAL A 104 9.51 9.12 0.29
N LEU A 105 9.78 8.01 -0.40
CA LEU A 105 10.24 6.77 0.24
C LEU A 105 11.59 6.94 0.98
N PRO A 106 12.59 7.67 0.44
CA PRO A 106 13.81 7.98 1.19
C PRO A 106 13.52 8.76 2.48
N ALA A 107 12.73 9.83 2.40
CA ALA A 107 12.38 10.63 3.58
C ALA A 107 11.57 9.81 4.62
N VAL A 108 10.71 8.89 4.18
CA VAL A 108 9.98 7.99 5.07
C VAL A 108 10.93 7.03 5.80
N ARG A 109 12.00 6.56 5.16
CA ARG A 109 13.02 5.73 5.83
C ARG A 109 13.79 6.52 6.89
N GLU A 110 14.15 7.77 6.60
CA GLU A 110 14.76 8.67 7.59
C GLU A 110 13.82 8.90 8.78
N ILE A 111 12.54 9.19 8.51
CA ILE A 111 11.51 9.31 9.55
C ILE A 111 11.39 8.03 10.37
N ALA A 112 11.41 6.85 9.74
CA ALA A 112 11.33 5.58 10.45
C ALA A 112 12.54 5.37 11.37
N ALA A 113 13.74 5.73 10.91
CA ALA A 113 14.95 5.69 11.73
C ALA A 113 14.87 6.66 12.92
N ASP A 114 14.46 7.91 12.68
CA ASP A 114 14.26 8.94 13.72
C ASP A 114 13.22 8.52 14.76
N LEU A 115 12.18 7.80 14.32
CA LEU A 115 11.13 7.27 15.19
C LEU A 115 11.50 5.92 15.81
N GLU A 116 12.67 5.33 15.54
CA GLU A 116 13.05 4.00 16.01
C GLU A 116 12.00 2.93 15.62
N LEU A 117 11.49 3.00 14.39
CA LEU A 117 10.58 2.00 13.82
C LEU A 117 11.41 0.91 13.13
N PRO A 118 11.41 -0.33 13.64
CA PRO A 118 12.17 -1.42 13.03
C PRO A 118 11.58 -1.82 11.67
N GLY A 119 12.44 -2.27 10.76
CA GLY A 119 12.00 -2.87 9.51
C GLY A 119 11.27 -4.19 9.73
N SER A 120 10.36 -4.54 8.82
CA SER A 120 9.55 -5.77 8.93
C SER A 120 10.36 -7.07 8.97
N PHE A 121 11.63 -7.04 8.57
CA PHE A 121 12.55 -8.19 8.56
C PHE A 121 13.69 -8.07 9.56
N GLU A 122 13.65 -7.06 10.43
CA GLU A 122 14.72 -6.80 11.40
C GLU A 122 14.39 -7.38 12.78
N VAL A 123 13.10 -7.62 13.05
CA VAL A 123 12.60 -8.10 14.33
C VAL A 123 11.84 -9.41 14.14
N ASP A 124 12.14 -10.37 15.01
CA ASP A 124 11.38 -11.61 15.09
C ASP A 124 9.99 -11.33 15.66
N THR A 125 8.97 -11.57 14.83
CA THR A 125 7.57 -11.36 15.19
C THR A 125 7.09 -12.21 16.38
N ALA A 126 7.73 -13.35 16.66
CA ALA A 126 7.38 -14.21 17.79
C ALA A 126 7.98 -13.70 19.11
N THR A 127 9.20 -13.14 19.08
CA THR A 127 9.95 -12.79 20.29
C THR A 127 10.06 -11.28 20.53
N GLY A 128 9.77 -10.45 19.55
CA GLY A 128 9.94 -8.99 19.60
C GLY A 128 11.40 -8.55 19.67
N LYS A 129 12.35 -9.45 19.41
CA LYS A 129 13.79 -9.18 19.47
C LYS A 129 14.37 -9.04 18.07
N PRO A 130 15.42 -8.20 17.88
CA PRO A 130 16.12 -8.14 16.62
C PRO A 130 16.67 -9.52 16.21
N TYR A 131 16.62 -9.84 14.92
CA TYR A 131 17.32 -11.01 14.40
C TYR A 131 18.83 -10.84 14.63
N VAL A 132 19.48 -11.85 15.20
CA VAL A 132 20.94 -11.88 15.26
C VAL A 132 21.42 -12.11 13.84
N ALA A 133 22.12 -11.13 13.26
CA ALA A 133 22.75 -11.31 11.96
C ALA A 133 23.69 -12.51 12.03
N MET A 134 23.30 -13.62 11.41
CA MET A 134 24.20 -14.74 11.21
C MET A 134 25.25 -14.24 10.21
N THR A 135 26.43 -13.91 10.70
CA THR A 135 27.57 -13.52 9.86
C THR A 135 27.69 -14.53 8.73
N ALA A 136 27.69 -14.05 7.49
CA ALA A 136 27.70 -14.85 6.28
C ALA A 136 28.75 -15.98 6.34
N ALA A 137 28.30 -17.17 6.68
CA ALA A 137 29.09 -18.39 6.69
C ALA A 137 28.28 -19.48 5.97
N THR A 138 28.19 -19.36 4.65
CA THR A 138 28.12 -20.49 3.67
C THR A 138 27.93 -19.95 2.24
N ALA A 139 28.87 -19.12 1.78
CA ALA A 139 29.19 -19.07 0.35
C ALA A 139 30.28 -20.12 0.10
N GLY A 140 29.90 -21.40 0.09
CA GLY A 140 30.83 -22.52 0.03
C GLY A 140 30.18 -23.84 0.40
N ALA A 141 29.12 -24.21 -0.31
CA ALA A 141 28.68 -25.61 -0.38
C ALA A 141 28.47 -25.92 -1.86
N GLU A 142 29.51 -26.56 -2.42
CA GLU A 142 29.61 -27.02 -3.79
C GLU A 142 28.46 -27.97 -4.15
N GLY A 143 28.11 -27.98 -5.44
CA GLY A 143 26.97 -28.71 -5.96
C GLY A 143 27.04 -30.22 -5.74
N GLY A 144 25.88 -30.80 -5.44
CA GLY A 144 25.62 -32.23 -5.48
C GLY A 144 24.17 -32.47 -5.89
N HIS A 145 23.93 -32.64 -7.19
CA HIS A 145 22.68 -33.21 -7.68
C HIS A 145 22.68 -34.71 -7.38
N GLY A 146 21.91 -35.14 -6.38
CA GLY A 146 21.47 -36.53 -6.22
C GLY A 146 20.11 -36.69 -6.87
N GLN A 147 20.05 -37.43 -7.98
CA GLN A 147 18.82 -38.01 -8.51
C GLN A 147 18.83 -39.48 -8.07
N ASP A 148 17.82 -39.87 -7.31
CA ASP A 148 17.34 -41.24 -7.19
C ASP A 148 15.89 -41.26 -7.70
#